data_AF-A0AAF0L239-F1
#
_entry.id   AF-A0AAF0L239-F1
#
_cell.length_a   1.000
_cell.length_b   1.000
_cell.length_c   1.000
_cell.angle_alpha   90.00
_cell.angle_beta   90.00
_cell.angle_gamma   90.00
#
_symmetry.space_group_name_H-M   'P 1'
#
loop_
_entity.id
_entity.type
_entity.pdbx_description
1 polymer ?
#
loop_
_entity_poly.entity_id
_entity_poly.type
_entity_poly.pdbx_seq_one_letter_code
_entity_poly.pdbx_strand_id
1 'polypeptide(L)'
;MESLPLWLLCLVFVAGAAVIWIAGIQLSKTTDVLDARLHLGSALGGLIVLAVATNLPEIAITVSAGLSGSIEVAAGNILGGIAIQTVVIAVLDAFGKRGKGVRPITYRAASLALVLEAIVVVAVLAVVIAGSQLPPDLVVARLTPDVVLIALIWIVGLFLVQRAGKGLP
;
A
#
# COMPACT_ATOMS: atom_id res chain seq x y z
N MET A 1 -3.34 4.41 -33.75
CA MET A 1 -3.27 5.40 -32.66
C MET A 1 -1.90 6.04 -32.76
N GLU A 2 -1.79 7.25 -33.27
CA GLU A 2 -0.50 7.96 -33.32
C GLU A 2 -0.02 8.16 -31.89
N SER A 3 1.10 7.55 -31.53
CA SER A 3 1.71 7.69 -30.22
C SER A 3 2.11 9.15 -30.03
N LEU A 4 1.54 9.81 -29.01
CA LEU A 4 1.97 11.15 -28.60
C LEU A 4 3.50 11.18 -28.43
N PRO A 5 4.16 12.29 -28.78
CA PRO A 5 5.60 12.38 -28.64
C PRO A 5 6.03 12.25 -27.16
N LEU A 6 7.17 11.61 -26.91
CA LEU A 6 7.63 11.25 -25.57
C LEU A 6 7.67 12.44 -24.59
N TRP A 7 8.08 13.62 -25.05
CA TRP A 7 8.10 14.83 -24.22
C TRP A 7 6.70 15.25 -23.75
N LEU A 8 5.66 15.05 -24.57
CA LEU A 8 4.28 15.37 -24.23
C LEU A 8 3.73 14.34 -23.24
N LEU A 9 4.07 13.05 -23.41
CA LEU A 9 3.75 12.01 -22.42
C LEU A 9 4.40 12.31 -21.06
N CYS A 10 5.68 12.72 -21.05
CA CYS A 10 6.36 13.13 -19.82
C CYS A 10 5.68 14.35 -19.18
N LEU A 11 5.26 15.34 -19.98
CA LEU A 11 4.57 16.52 -19.47
C LEU A 11 3.23 16.16 -18.83
N VAL A 12 2.41 15.36 -19.51
CA VAL A 12 1.13 14.87 -18.98
C VAL A 12 1.33 14.06 -17.70
N PHE A 13 2.35 13.19 -17.66
CA PHE A 13 2.70 12.42 -16.48
C PHE A 13 3.08 13.32 -15.29
N VAL A 14 3.98 14.28 -15.49
CA VAL A 14 4.42 15.21 -14.43
C VAL A 14 3.26 16.09 -13.95
N ALA A 15 2.43 16.59 -14.87
CA ALA A 15 1.25 17.36 -14.52
C ALA A 15 0.24 16.53 -13.69
N GLY A 16 -0.04 15.30 -14.11
CA GLY A 16 -0.89 14.37 -13.38
C GLY A 16 -0.34 14.04 -11.99
N ALA A 17 0.95 13.75 -11.89
CA ALA A 17 1.63 13.51 -10.62
C ALA A 17 1.53 14.71 -9.67
N ALA A 18 1.70 15.93 -10.18
CA ALA A 18 1.55 17.15 -9.39
C ALA A 18 0.11 17.35 -8.89
N VAL A 19 -0.90 17.08 -9.72
CA VAL A 19 -2.31 17.14 -9.32
C VAL A 19 -2.61 16.13 -8.21
N ILE A 20 -2.18 14.88 -8.38
CA ILE A 20 -2.35 13.82 -7.37
C ILE A 20 -1.67 14.21 -6.06
N TRP A 21 -0.44 14.75 -6.13
CA TRP A 21 0.31 15.21 -4.98
C TRP A 21 -0.45 16.30 -4.20
N ILE A 22 -0.93 17.34 -4.90
CA ILE A 22 -1.68 18.45 -4.27
C ILE A 22 -3.00 17.94 -3.67
N ALA A 23 -3.71 17.08 -4.40
CA ALA A 23 -4.96 16.48 -3.92
C ALA A 23 -4.73 15.64 -2.66
N GLY A 24 -3.65 14.85 -2.62
CA GLY A 24 -3.26 14.05 -1.46
C GLY A 24 -2.97 14.92 -0.23
N ILE A 25 -2.24 16.02 -0.39
CA ILE A 25 -2.00 16.98 0.70
C ILE A 25 -3.31 17.57 1.22
N GLN A 26 -4.21 17.97 0.32
CA GLN A 26 -5.48 18.57 0.71
C GLN A 26 -6.38 17.57 1.43
N LEU A 27 -6.38 16.30 0.98
CA LEU A 27 -7.13 15.22 1.60
C LEU A 27 -6.62 14.89 3.01
N SER A 28 -5.29 14.85 3.21
CA SER A 28 -4.69 14.66 4.53
C SER A 28 -5.10 15.77 5.50
N LYS A 29 -5.04 17.04 5.09
CA LYS A 29 -5.48 18.17 5.93
C LYS A 29 -6.96 18.10 6.28
N THR A 30 -7.79 17.65 5.33
CA THR A 30 -9.23 17.50 5.54
C THR A 30 -9.52 16.38 6.54
N THR A 31 -8.71 15.33 6.53
CA THR A 31 -8.78 14.24 7.50
C THR A 31 -8.53 14.73 8.93
N ASP A 32 -7.52 15.58 9.14
CA ASP A 32 -7.23 16.18 10.46
C ASP A 32 -8.41 17.01 10.98
N VAL A 33 -9.06 17.78 10.09
CA VAL A 33 -10.25 18.56 10.44
C VAL A 33 -11.44 17.65 10.75
N LEU A 34 -11.59 16.55 10.02
CA LEU A 34 -12.68 15.61 10.18
C LEU A 34 -12.57 14.86 11.52
N ASP A 35 -11.37 14.44 11.89
CA ASP A 35 -11.09 13.79 13.18
C ASP A 35 -11.43 14.74 14.35
N ALA A 36 -11.04 16.01 14.24
CA ALA A 36 -11.34 17.04 15.23
C ALA A 36 -12.84 17.34 15.39
N ARG A 37 -13.64 17.24 14.31
CA ARG A 37 -15.08 17.53 14.37
C ARG A 37 -15.93 16.33 14.76
N LEU A 38 -15.57 15.14 14.30
CA LEU A 38 -16.36 13.92 14.53
C LEU A 38 -16.04 13.25 15.87
N HIS A 39 -15.07 13.75 16.64
CA HIS A 39 -14.61 13.14 17.89
C HIS A 39 -14.40 11.62 17.72
N LEU A 40 -13.71 11.25 16.64
CA LEU A 40 -13.47 9.89 16.16
C LEU A 40 -12.49 9.11 17.05
N GLY A 41 -12.66 9.22 18.37
CA GLY A 41 -11.96 8.47 19.41
C GLY A 41 -10.45 8.44 19.20
N SER A 42 -9.82 9.62 19.16
CA SER A 42 -8.39 10.03 19.19
C SER A 42 -7.27 9.11 18.62
N ALA A 43 -7.57 7.94 18.10
CA ALA A 43 -6.59 6.94 17.69
C ALA A 43 -7.15 6.04 16.58
N LEU A 44 -8.37 5.50 16.71
CA LEU A 44 -8.88 4.53 15.74
C LEU A 44 -9.53 5.17 14.52
N GLY A 45 -10.41 6.16 14.71
CA GLY A 45 -11.10 6.78 13.58
C GLY A 45 -10.15 7.65 12.74
N GLY A 46 -9.33 8.48 13.38
CA GLY A 46 -8.27 9.24 12.69
C GLY A 46 -7.29 8.36 11.91
N LEU A 47 -6.86 7.23 12.48
CA LEU A 47 -5.96 6.28 11.79
C LEU A 47 -6.63 5.64 10.57
N ILE A 48 -7.91 5.24 10.66
CA ILE A 48 -8.64 4.64 9.54
C ILE A 48 -8.83 5.67 8.42
N VAL A 49 -9.27 6.89 8.74
CA VAL A 49 -9.49 7.92 7.72
C VAL A 49 -8.17 8.30 7.06
N LEU A 50 -7.09 8.43 7.83
CA LEU A 50 -5.76 8.71 7.29
C LEU A 50 -5.29 7.57 6.37
N ALA A 51 -5.41 6.31 6.81
CA ALA A 51 -5.03 5.15 6.02
C ALA A 51 -5.82 5.08 4.70
N VAL A 52 -7.13 5.33 4.71
CA VAL A 52 -7.94 5.37 3.49
C VAL A 52 -7.51 6.53 2.59
N ALA A 53 -7.29 7.71 3.16
CA ALA A 53 -6.88 8.90 2.42
C ALA A 53 -5.53 8.71 1.70
N THR A 54 -4.55 8.07 2.35
CA THR A 54 -3.22 7.84 1.76
C THR A 54 -3.21 6.78 0.67
N ASN A 55 -4.09 5.78 0.75
CA ASN A 55 -4.19 4.69 -0.23
C ASN A 55 -5.15 5.01 -1.39
N LEU A 56 -5.92 6.09 -1.30
CA LEU A 56 -6.93 6.47 -2.29
C LEU A 56 -6.38 6.63 -3.72
N PRO A 57 -5.22 7.28 -3.94
CA PRO A 57 -4.61 7.38 -5.26
C PRO A 57 -4.23 6.01 -5.84
N GLU A 58 -3.67 5.13 -5.01
CA GLU A 58 -3.26 3.78 -5.41
C GLU A 58 -4.47 2.94 -5.78
N ILE A 59 -5.55 3.00 -4.99
CA ILE A 59 -6.82 2.35 -5.28
C ILE A 59 -7.38 2.85 -6.62
N ALA A 60 -7.36 4.16 -6.86
CA ALA A 60 -7.87 4.74 -8.10
C ALA A 60 -7.10 4.24 -9.33
N ILE A 61 -5.77 4.18 -9.25
CA ILE A 61 -4.91 3.66 -10.34
C ILE A 61 -5.16 2.17 -10.56
N THR A 62 -5.14 1.37 -9.50
CA THR A 62 -5.35 -0.08 -9.57
C THR A 62 -6.72 -0.44 -10.13
N VAL A 63 -7.79 0.23 -9.68
CA VAL A 63 -9.14 0.00 -10.20
C VAL A 63 -9.24 0.44 -11.67
N SER A 64 -8.72 1.62 -12.03
CA SER A 64 -8.78 2.10 -13.41
C SER A 64 -7.98 1.22 -14.37
N ALA A 65 -6.81 0.75 -13.94
CA ALA A 65 -5.97 -0.18 -14.70
C ALA A 65 -6.65 -1.56 -14.85
N GLY A 66 -7.25 -2.08 -13.78
CA GLY A 66 -8.01 -3.33 -13.82
C GLY A 66 -9.22 -3.25 -14.76
N LEU A 67 -9.98 -2.16 -14.70
CA LEU A 67 -11.12 -1.92 -15.60
C LEU A 67 -10.69 -1.75 -17.07
N SER A 68 -9.49 -1.23 -17.32
CA SER A 68 -8.92 -1.06 -18.67
C SER A 68 -8.27 -2.34 -19.21
N GLY A 69 -8.25 -3.44 -18.44
CA GLY A 69 -7.58 -4.69 -18.82
C GLY A 69 -6.06 -4.67 -18.65
N SER A 70 -5.49 -3.59 -18.09
CA SER A 70 -4.06 -3.40 -17.88
C SER A 70 -3.62 -3.99 -16.54
N ILE A 71 -3.71 -5.32 -16.40
CA ILE A 71 -3.39 -6.03 -15.14
C ILE A 71 -1.93 -5.78 -14.72
N GLU A 72 -1.01 -5.70 -15.68
CA GLU A 72 0.41 -5.40 -15.42
C GLU A 72 0.61 -4.03 -14.75
N VAL A 73 -0.17 -3.02 -15.16
CA VAL A 73 -0.13 -1.68 -14.54
C VAL A 73 -0.71 -1.71 -13.13
N ALA A 74 -1.81 -2.45 -12.93
CA ALA A 74 -2.41 -2.61 -11.62
C ALA A 74 -1.46 -3.31 -10.64
N ALA A 75 -0.80 -4.39 -11.08
CA ALA A 75 0.21 -5.10 -10.29
C ALA A 75 1.44 -4.24 -10.03
N GLY A 76 1.93 -3.52 -11.05
CA GLY A 76 3.06 -2.60 -10.94
C GLY A 76 2.82 -1.46 -9.95
N ASN A 77 1.59 -0.92 -9.90
CA ASN A 77 1.19 0.11 -8.93
C ASN A 77 1.30 -0.41 -7.48
N ILE A 78 0.77 -1.60 -7.21
CA ILE A 78 0.81 -2.20 -5.86
C ILE A 78 2.26 -2.50 -5.44
N LEU A 79 3.01 -3.19 -6.31
CA LEU A 79 4.40 -3.58 -6.03
C LEU A 79 5.31 -2.35 -5.89
N GLY A 80 5.16 -1.38 -6.80
CA GLY A 80 5.92 -0.13 -6.79
C GLY A 80 5.62 0.72 -5.56
N GLY A 81 4.35 0.77 -5.12
CA GLY A 81 3.93 1.45 -3.90
C GLY A 81 4.61 0.90 -2.65
N ILE A 82 4.60 -0.42 -2.46
CA ILE A 82 5.28 -1.07 -1.32
C ILE A 82 6.80 -0.81 -1.37
N ALA A 83 7.40 -0.93 -2.56
CA ALA A 83 8.82 -0.69 -2.76
C ALA A 83 9.21 0.75 -2.42
N ILE A 84 8.47 1.76 -2.93
CA ILE A 84 8.80 3.16 -2.70
C ILE A 84 8.59 3.55 -1.24
N GLN A 85 7.54 3.05 -0.57
CA GLN A 85 7.33 3.27 0.86
C GLN A 85 8.50 2.74 1.68
N THR A 86 8.99 1.54 1.35
CA THR A 86 10.16 0.93 1.99
C THR A 86 11.43 1.75 1.74
N VAL A 87 11.66 2.16 0.48
CA VAL A 87 12.81 3.00 0.11
C VAL A 87 12.77 4.34 0.83
N VAL A 88 11.61 4.98 0.93
CA VAL A 88 11.43 6.25 1.66
C VAL A 88 11.82 6.07 3.12
N ILE A 89 11.37 5.01 3.80
CA ILE A 89 11.76 4.73 5.19
C ILE A 89 13.28 4.49 5.30
N ALA A 90 13.85 3.71 4.38
CA ALA A 90 15.30 3.45 4.37
C ALA A 90 16.12 4.74 4.17
N VAL A 91 15.68 5.63 3.26
CA VAL A 91 16.29 6.94 3.03
C VAL A 91 16.15 7.83 4.27
N LEU A 92 14.98 7.85 4.90
CA LEU A 92 14.76 8.60 6.15
C LEU A 92 15.66 8.09 7.29
N ASP A 93 15.93 6.80 7.38
CA ASP A 93 16.85 6.24 8.38
C ASP A 93 18.32 6.48 8.04
N ALA A 94 18.67 6.51 6.75
CA ALA A 94 20.02 6.80 6.29
C ALA A 94 20.41 8.28 6.48
N PHE A 95 19.51 9.20 6.14
CA PHE A 95 19.76 10.64 6.09
C PHE A 95 19.02 11.46 7.15
N GLY A 96 18.13 10.85 7.93
CA GLY A 96 17.39 11.53 8.99
C GLY A 96 18.27 11.98 10.17
N LYS A 97 17.69 12.82 11.04
CA LYS A 97 18.40 13.41 12.19
C LYS A 97 19.02 12.34 13.10
N ARG A 98 20.33 12.15 13.01
CA ARG A 98 21.14 11.36 13.95
C ARG A 98 21.55 12.23 15.13
N GLY A 99 20.76 12.22 16.20
CA GLY A 99 21.11 12.81 17.49
C GLY A 99 21.40 11.74 18.55
N LYS A 100 22.16 12.07 19.60
CA LYS A 100 22.36 11.17 20.75
C LYS A 100 20.99 10.78 21.33
N GLY A 101 20.61 9.51 21.20
CA GLY A 101 19.34 8.95 21.66
C GLY A 101 18.21 8.86 20.62
N VAL A 102 18.40 9.37 19.40
CA VAL A 102 17.44 9.18 18.30
C VAL A 102 17.74 7.85 17.62
N ARG A 103 16.93 6.83 17.90
CA ARG A 103 17.02 5.53 17.23
C ARG A 103 16.40 5.63 15.83
N PRO A 104 16.90 4.87 14.83
CA PRO A 104 16.27 4.78 13.52
C PRO A 104 14.78 4.46 13.65
N ILE A 105 13.96 4.98 12.74
CA ILE A 105 12.51 4.72 12.71
C ILE A 105 12.28 3.22 12.61
N THR A 106 13.11 2.50 11.85
CA THR A 106 13.06 1.03 11.76
C THR A 106 13.26 0.35 13.11
N TYR A 107 14.04 0.92 14.03
CA TYR A 107 14.27 0.33 15.36
C TYR A 107 13.10 0.58 16.32
N ARG A 108 12.43 1.73 16.24
CA ARG A 108 11.18 1.97 16.99
C ARG A 108 10.01 1.17 16.41
N ALA A 109 10.05 0.88 15.12
CA ALA A 109 9.08 0.07 14.40
C ALA A 109 9.36 -1.45 14.49
N ALA A 110 10.49 -1.91 15.03
CA ALA A 110 10.82 -3.33 15.14
C ALA A 110 9.95 -4.00 16.23
N SER A 111 8.69 -4.29 15.91
CA SER A 111 7.77 -5.08 16.71
C SER A 111 7.58 -6.46 16.08
N LEU A 112 7.26 -7.46 16.90
CA LEU A 112 6.90 -8.80 16.41
C LEU A 112 5.73 -8.74 15.41
N ALA A 113 4.81 -7.79 15.60
CA ALA A 113 3.69 -7.55 14.69
C ALA A 113 4.18 -7.11 13.29
N LEU A 114 5.12 -6.16 13.20
CA LEU A 114 5.64 -5.69 11.91
C LEU A 114 6.43 -6.76 11.16
N VAL A 115 7.16 -7.64 11.86
CA VAL A 115 7.81 -8.80 11.23
C VAL A 115 6.78 -9.78 10.68
N LEU A 116 5.70 -10.05 11.42
CA LEU A 116 4.61 -10.91 10.96
C LEU A 116 3.88 -10.29 9.76
N GLU A 117 3.57 -9.00 9.80
CA GLU A 117 2.98 -8.25 8.68
C GLU A 117 3.87 -8.33 7.43
N ALA A 118 5.18 -8.11 7.58
CA ALA A 118 6.13 -8.22 6.47
C ALA A 118 6.16 -9.64 5.86
N ILE A 119 6.15 -10.68 6.70
CA ILE A 119 6.09 -12.08 6.23
C ILE A 119 4.77 -12.34 5.48
N VAL A 120 3.64 -11.85 6.00
CA VAL A 120 2.33 -12.00 5.35
C VAL A 120 2.33 -11.29 3.99
N VAL A 121 2.85 -10.07 3.90
CA VAL A 121 2.98 -9.35 2.64
C VAL A 121 3.85 -10.12 1.65
N VAL A 122 5.03 -10.60 2.07
CA VAL A 122 5.91 -11.40 1.20
C VAL A 122 5.23 -12.68 0.71
N ALA A 123 4.48 -13.37 1.59
CA ALA A 123 3.73 -14.56 1.21
C ALA A 123 2.62 -14.26 0.19
N VAL A 124 1.86 -13.17 0.39
CA VAL A 124 0.85 -12.72 -0.57
C VAL A 124 1.49 -12.39 -1.92
N LEU A 125 2.61 -11.66 -1.93
CA LEU A 125 3.32 -11.33 -3.18
C LEU A 125 3.84 -12.57 -3.90
N ALA A 126 4.37 -13.56 -3.17
CA ALA A 126 4.80 -14.83 -3.75
C ALA A 126 3.63 -15.58 -4.41
N VAL A 127 2.45 -15.56 -3.79
CA VAL A 127 1.24 -16.16 -4.37
C VAL A 127 0.74 -15.37 -5.59
N VAL A 128 0.81 -14.04 -5.59
CA VAL A 128 0.49 -13.23 -6.78
C VAL A 128 1.39 -13.61 -7.95
N ILE A 129 2.70 -13.73 -7.72
CA ILE A 129 3.67 -14.12 -8.76
C ILE A 129 3.44 -15.56 -9.21
N ALA A 130 3.15 -16.49 -8.29
CA ALA A 130 2.81 -17.86 -8.66
C ALA A 130 1.50 -17.94 -9.44
N GLY A 131 0.51 -17.11 -9.08
CA GLY A 131 -0.79 -16.99 -9.73
C GLY A 131 -0.70 -16.48 -11.16
N SER A 132 0.20 -15.54 -11.43
CA SER A 132 0.42 -15.04 -12.81
C SER A 132 0.97 -16.10 -13.77
N GLN A 133 1.53 -17.19 -13.24
CA GLN A 133 2.07 -18.31 -14.03
C GLN A 133 1.05 -19.45 -14.23
N LEU A 134 -0.18 -19.32 -13.71
CA LEU A 134 -1.20 -20.36 -13.80
C LEU A 134 -1.84 -20.41 -15.21
N PRO A 135 -2.19 -21.61 -15.71
CA PRO A 135 -2.95 -21.74 -16.95
C PRO A 135 -4.31 -21.03 -16.87
N PRO A 136 -4.76 -20.36 -17.96
CA PRO A 136 -6.06 -19.68 -18.01
C PRO A 136 -7.27 -20.60 -17.77
N ASP A 137 -7.09 -21.92 -17.92
CA ASP A 137 -8.14 -22.92 -17.79
C ASP A 137 -8.60 -23.17 -16.34
N LEU A 138 -7.87 -22.64 -15.34
CA LEU A 138 -8.19 -22.77 -13.91
C LEU A 138 -9.19 -21.72 -13.38
N VAL A 139 -9.84 -20.96 -14.26
CA VAL A 139 -10.86 -19.98 -13.86
C VAL A 139 -12.17 -20.70 -13.54
N VAL A 140 -12.43 -20.93 -12.24
CA VAL A 140 -13.73 -21.45 -11.77
C VAL A 140 -14.54 -20.29 -11.21
N ALA A 141 -15.73 -20.04 -11.77
CA ALA A 141 -16.63 -18.97 -11.31
C ALA A 141 -16.03 -17.56 -11.28
N ARG A 142 -15.15 -17.23 -12.26
CA ARG A 142 -14.39 -15.95 -12.34
C ARG A 142 -13.39 -15.73 -11.20
N LEU A 143 -13.13 -16.76 -10.38
CA LEU A 143 -12.13 -16.77 -9.32
C LEU A 143 -11.01 -17.72 -9.73
N THR A 144 -9.79 -17.22 -9.67
CA THR A 144 -8.59 -18.04 -9.83
C THR A 144 -8.13 -18.54 -8.44
N PRO A 145 -7.52 -19.74 -8.34
CA PRO A 145 -7.15 -20.33 -7.05
C PRO A 145 -6.20 -19.48 -6.19
N ASP A 146 -5.38 -18.66 -6.84
CA ASP A 146 -4.47 -17.69 -6.21
C ASP A 146 -5.24 -16.62 -5.41
N VAL A 147 -6.40 -16.13 -5.89
CA VAL A 147 -7.20 -15.12 -5.16
C VAL A 147 -7.74 -15.71 -3.85
N VAL A 148 -8.20 -16.96 -3.87
CA VAL A 148 -8.69 -17.66 -2.68
C VAL A 148 -7.54 -17.90 -1.69
N LEU A 149 -6.36 -18.28 -2.19
CA LEU A 149 -5.18 -18.48 -1.38
C LEU A 149 -4.67 -17.18 -0.75
N ILE A 150 -4.68 -16.07 -1.49
CA ILE A 150 -4.37 -14.73 -0.98
C ILE A 150 -5.31 -14.35 0.15
N ALA A 151 -6.63 -14.53 -0.03
CA ALA A 151 -7.62 -14.24 1.00
C ALA A 151 -7.39 -15.09 2.28
N LEU A 152 -7.09 -16.38 2.12
CA LEU A 152 -6.76 -17.27 3.23
C LEU A 152 -5.49 -16.82 3.98
N ILE A 153 -4.40 -16.55 3.25
CA ILE A 153 -3.13 -16.08 3.84
C ILE A 153 -3.36 -14.77 4.59
N TRP A 154 -4.14 -13.86 4.03
CA TRP A 154 -4.45 -12.58 4.67
C TRP A 154 -5.25 -12.76 5.97
N ILE A 155 -6.30 -13.61 5.97
CA ILE A 155 -7.09 -13.91 7.18
C ILE A 155 -6.22 -14.57 8.25
N VAL A 156 -5.40 -15.55 7.89
CA VAL A 156 -4.49 -16.23 8.81
C VAL A 156 -3.44 -15.25 9.35
N GLY A 157 -2.89 -14.40 8.48
CA GLY A 157 -1.95 -13.34 8.84
C GLY A 157 -2.52 -12.39 9.87
N LEU A 158 -3.74 -11.88 9.65
CA LEU A 158 -4.44 -11.02 10.61
C LEU A 158 -4.63 -11.71 11.96
N PHE A 159 -5.02 -12.99 11.96
CA PHE A 159 -5.19 -13.75 13.19
C PHE A 159 -3.86 -13.92 13.96
N LEU A 160 -2.76 -14.20 13.25
CA LEU A 160 -1.42 -14.30 13.84
C LEU A 160 -0.95 -12.96 14.43
N VAL A 161 -1.15 -11.85 13.71
CA VAL A 161 -0.79 -10.50 14.17
C VAL A 161 -1.60 -10.12 15.42
N GLN A 162 -2.92 -10.37 15.42
CA GLN A 162 -3.75 -10.12 16.60
C GLN A 162 -3.33 -10.94 17.82
N ARG A 163 -2.95 -12.20 17.62
CA ARG A 163 -2.50 -13.08 18.71
C ARG A 163 -1.14 -12.64 19.25
N ALA A 164 -0.22 -12.20 18.39
CA ALA A 164 1.07 -11.65 18.78
C ALA A 164 0.92 -10.33 19.56
N GLY A 165 -0.03 -9.48 19.17
CA GLY A 165 -0.33 -8.21 19.86
C GLY A 165 -0.91 -8.38 21.27
N LYS A 166 -1.59 -9.50 21.56
CA LYS A 166 -2.13 -9.80 22.91
C LYS A 166 -1.11 -10.38 23.89
N GLY A 167 0.09 -10.74 23.41
CA GLY A 167 1.13 -11.43 24.19
C GLY A 167 2.27 -10.54 24.68
N LEU A 168 2.21 -9.23 24.46
CA LEU A 168 3.23 -8.27 24.91
C LEU A 168 2.67 -7.46 26.10
N PRO A 169 3.43 -7.32 27.21
CA PRO A 169 3.12 -6.35 28.26
C PRO A 169 3.21 -4.90 27.75
#